data_AF-A0AAU6F984-F1
#
_entry.id   AF-A0AAU6F984-F1
#
_cell.length_a   1.000
_cell.length_b   1.000
_cell.length_c   1.000
_cell.angle_alpha   90.00
_cell.angle_beta   90.00
_cell.angle_gamma   90.00
#
_symmetry.space_group_name_H-M   'P 1'
#
loop_
_entity.id
_entity.type
_entity.pdbx_description
1 polymer ?
#
loop_
_entity_poly.entity_id
_entity_poly.type
_entity_poly.pdbx_seq_one_letter_code
_entity_poly.pdbx_strand_id
1 'polypeptide(L)'
;MQSEEEWENLLRHHEPPHDPDDRFTESMWLLLNAARRNATYQPLYPGLSVFMLTVSQYGDFFDPRRNVEWFPMITAIERHYGVVPYPERGPNLLLTPDPDEAVTFAADLILKRIRELDGDG
;
A
#
# COMPACT_ATOMS: atom_id res chain seq x y z
N MET A 1 -15.32 10.11 -15.00
CA MET A 1 -15.27 9.90 -13.54
C MET A 1 -16.36 8.90 -13.21
N GLN A 2 -15.99 7.68 -12.83
CA GLN A 2 -16.92 6.75 -12.18
C GLN A 2 -17.32 7.36 -10.83
N SER A 3 -18.59 7.24 -10.42
CA SER A 3 -19.02 7.76 -9.12
C SER A 3 -18.39 6.95 -7.97
N GLU A 4 -18.23 7.55 -6.80
CA GLU A 4 -17.71 6.84 -5.60
C GLU A 4 -18.55 5.61 -5.27
N GLU A 5 -19.87 5.71 -5.45
CA GLU A 5 -20.84 4.62 -5.26
C GLU A 5 -20.68 3.48 -6.26
N GLU A 6 -20.46 3.77 -7.55
CA GLU A 6 -20.22 2.75 -8.58
C GLU A 6 -18.96 1.94 -8.29
N TRP A 7 -17.93 2.61 -7.79
CA TRP A 7 -16.68 1.97 -7.42
C TRP A 7 -16.82 1.10 -6.16
N GLU A 8 -17.47 1.60 -5.11
CA GLU A 8 -17.73 0.80 -3.91
C GLU A 8 -18.54 -0.45 -4.23
N ASN A 9 -19.51 -0.34 -5.15
CA ASN A 9 -20.29 -1.49 -5.61
C ASN A 9 -19.44 -2.49 -6.39
N LEU A 10 -18.53 -2.01 -7.23
CA LEU A 10 -17.60 -2.86 -7.97
C LEU A 10 -16.64 -3.59 -7.03
N LEU A 11 -16.12 -2.89 -6.01
CA LEU A 11 -15.31 -3.49 -4.97
C LEU A 11 -16.10 -4.56 -4.21
N ARG A 12 -17.25 -4.23 -3.61
CA ARG A 12 -18.07 -5.20 -2.88
C ARG A 12 -18.42 -6.43 -3.72
N HIS A 13 -18.58 -6.27 -5.03
CA HIS A 13 -18.84 -7.38 -5.95
C HIS A 13 -17.63 -8.30 -6.16
N HIS A 14 -16.41 -7.77 -6.06
CA HIS A 14 -15.14 -8.49 -6.20
C HIS A 14 -14.45 -8.78 -4.87
N GLU A 15 -15.11 -8.48 -3.75
CA GLU A 15 -14.62 -8.81 -2.42
C GLU A 15 -14.51 -10.35 -2.32
N PRO A 16 -13.31 -10.89 -2.08
CA PRO A 16 -13.14 -12.33 -1.94
C PRO A 16 -13.95 -12.85 -0.74
N PRO A 17 -14.45 -14.10 -0.79
CA PRO A 17 -15.09 -14.70 0.37
C PRO A 17 -14.11 -14.74 1.54
N HIS A 18 -14.51 -14.15 2.67
CA HIS A 18 -13.69 -14.14 3.88
C HIS A 18 -13.78 -15.51 4.56
N ASP A 19 -12.66 -16.23 4.57
CA ASP A 19 -12.45 -17.31 5.53
C ASP A 19 -12.28 -16.68 6.92
N PRO A 20 -13.04 -17.11 7.96
CA PRO A 20 -12.86 -16.57 9.30
C PRO A 20 -11.45 -16.79 9.89
N ASP A 21 -10.66 -17.71 9.33
CA ASP A 21 -9.25 -17.90 9.68
C ASP A 21 -8.29 -17.01 8.86
N ASP A 22 -8.79 -16.30 7.84
CA ASP A 22 -8.03 -15.35 7.02
C ASP A 22 -7.95 -13.97 7.67
N ARG A 23 -6.83 -13.76 8.35
CA ARG A 23 -6.53 -12.54 9.09
C ARG A 23 -5.99 -11.39 8.22
N PHE A 24 -5.76 -11.64 6.94
CA PHE A 24 -5.08 -10.71 6.03
C PHE A 24 -6.05 -10.04 5.07
N THR A 25 -6.96 -10.81 4.47
CA THR A 25 -7.81 -10.35 3.36
C THR A 25 -8.70 -9.17 3.73
N GLU A 26 -9.38 -9.20 4.88
CA GLU A 26 -10.18 -8.05 5.35
C GLU A 26 -9.30 -6.80 5.54
N SER A 27 -8.14 -6.96 6.18
CA SER A 27 -7.21 -5.87 6.45
C SER A 27 -6.70 -5.26 5.14
N MET A 28 -6.29 -6.10 4.19
CA MET A 28 -5.83 -5.68 2.86
C MET A 28 -6.93 -4.94 2.09
N TRP A 29 -8.17 -5.38 2.21
CA TRP A 29 -9.30 -4.73 1.56
C TRP A 29 -9.58 -3.33 2.09
N LEU A 30 -9.52 -3.16 3.42
CA LEU A 30 -9.64 -1.85 4.06
C LEU A 30 -8.52 -0.91 3.63
N LEU A 31 -7.30 -1.45 3.54
CA LEU A 31 -6.11 -0.71 3.13
C LEU A 31 -6.20 -0.29 1.65
N LEU A 32 -6.78 -1.12 0.79
CA LEU A 32 -7.05 -0.77 -0.60
C LEU A 32 -8.09 0.33 -0.77
N ASN A 33 -9.15 0.27 0.03
CA ASN A 33 -10.15 1.33 0.07
C ASN A 33 -9.54 2.67 0.54
N ALA A 34 -8.74 2.64 1.60
CA ALA A 34 -8.01 3.81 2.09
C ALA A 34 -7.08 4.39 1.02
N ALA A 35 -6.26 3.54 0.41
CA ALA A 35 -5.34 3.89 -0.66
C ALA A 35 -6.04 4.64 -1.81
N ARG A 36 -7.16 4.11 -2.28
CA ARG A 36 -7.90 4.71 -3.40
C ARG A 36 -8.58 6.03 -3.05
N ARG A 37 -9.14 6.18 -1.84
CA ARG A 37 -9.80 7.43 -1.41
C ARG A 37 -8.82 8.60 -1.35
N ASN A 38 -7.53 8.31 -1.21
CA ASN A 38 -6.51 9.34 -1.22
C ASN A 38 -6.10 9.74 -2.66
N ALA A 39 -6.81 10.73 -3.22
CA ALA A 39 -6.60 11.22 -4.58
C ALA A 39 -5.17 11.72 -4.85
N THR A 40 -4.45 12.19 -3.82
CA THR A 40 -3.05 12.64 -3.92
C THR A 40 -2.11 11.48 -4.22
N TYR A 41 -2.42 10.29 -3.70
CA TYR A 41 -1.53 9.13 -3.70
C TYR A 41 -2.03 7.99 -4.58
N GLN A 42 -3.24 8.11 -5.14
CA GLN A 42 -3.80 7.16 -6.10
C GLN A 42 -2.84 6.77 -7.25
N PRO A 43 -2.01 7.68 -7.81
CA PRO A 43 -1.04 7.32 -8.85
C PRO A 43 0.13 6.47 -8.34
N LEU A 44 0.35 6.40 -7.03
CA LEU A 44 1.46 5.71 -6.39
C LEU A 44 1.13 4.26 -6.04
N TYR A 45 0.04 3.64 -6.50
CA TYR A 45 -0.27 2.25 -6.17
C TYR A 45 -0.09 1.29 -7.35
N PRO A 46 0.96 0.44 -7.37
CA PRO A 46 1.11 -0.65 -8.30
C PRO A 46 1.35 -1.96 -7.54
N GLY A 47 0.53 -2.95 -7.86
CA GLY A 47 0.71 -4.31 -7.37
C GLY A 47 -0.05 -4.56 -6.06
N LEU A 48 -1.11 -5.36 -6.20
CA LEU A 48 -1.85 -5.94 -5.10
C LEU A 48 -1.16 -7.25 -4.70
N SER A 49 -0.68 -7.35 -3.47
CA SER A 49 -0.37 -8.64 -2.85
C SER A 49 -1.40 -8.91 -1.76
N VAL A 50 -1.71 -10.19 -1.51
CA VAL A 50 -2.61 -10.59 -0.42
C VAL A 50 -2.00 -10.36 0.97
N PHE A 51 -0.71 -10.05 1.05
CA PHE A 51 0.01 -9.78 2.31
C PHE A 51 0.47 -8.33 2.44
N MET A 52 0.58 -7.62 1.30
CA MET A 52 1.28 -6.34 1.21
C MET A 52 0.62 -5.46 0.14
N LEU A 53 0.53 -4.16 0.42
CA LEU A 53 0.31 -3.17 -0.63
C LEU A 53 1.65 -2.52 -0.95
N THR A 54 2.04 -2.69 -2.20
CA THR A 54 3.18 -2.00 -2.76
C THR A 54 2.76 -0.64 -3.28
N VAL A 55 3.60 0.35 -3.04
CA VAL A 55 3.32 1.74 -3.39
C VAL A 55 4.52 2.25 -4.23
N SER A 56 4.30 2.50 -5.51
CA SER A 56 5.21 2.96 -6.57
C SER A 56 4.38 3.61 -7.71
N GLN A 57 4.94 4.55 -8.46
CA GLN A 57 4.16 5.13 -9.57
C GLN A 57 4.18 4.25 -10.84
N TYR A 58 5.23 3.45 -11.01
CA TYR A 58 5.56 2.82 -12.29
C TYR A 58 5.66 1.29 -12.22
N GLY A 59 5.35 0.69 -11.07
CA GLY A 59 5.57 -0.74 -10.85
C GLY A 59 7.05 -1.10 -10.73
N ASP A 60 7.91 -0.11 -10.50
CA ASP A 60 9.36 -0.19 -10.33
C ASP A 60 9.79 -0.47 -8.88
N PHE A 61 8.88 -1.04 -8.09
CA PHE A 61 9.09 -1.27 -6.66
C PHE A 61 10.17 -2.30 -6.33
N PHE A 62 10.60 -3.11 -7.30
CA PHE A 62 11.57 -4.18 -7.11
C PHE A 62 12.67 -4.13 -8.18
N ASP A 63 13.94 -4.12 -7.75
CA ASP A 63 15.09 -4.35 -8.63
C ASP A 63 15.39 -5.86 -8.70
N PRO A 64 15.10 -6.56 -9.80
CA PRO A 64 15.48 -7.96 -9.94
C PRO A 64 17.00 -8.17 -10.02
N ARG A 65 17.78 -7.15 -10.38
CA ARG A 65 19.25 -7.24 -10.49
C ARG A 65 19.94 -7.14 -9.14
N ARG A 66 19.36 -6.36 -8.23
CA ARG A 66 19.88 -6.17 -6.87
C ARG A 66 19.13 -7.00 -5.83
N ASN A 67 18.01 -7.61 -6.20
CA ASN A 67 17.10 -8.36 -5.33
C ASN A 67 16.70 -7.52 -4.10
N VAL A 68 16.29 -6.28 -4.34
CA VAL A 68 15.86 -5.32 -3.31
C VAL A 68 14.64 -4.56 -3.79
N GLU A 69 13.77 -4.17 -2.86
CA GLU A 69 12.74 -3.17 -3.14
C GLU A 69 13.36 -1.79 -3.37
N TRP A 70 12.59 -0.79 -3.79
CA TRP A 70 13.05 0.62 -3.86
C TRP A 70 12.27 1.54 -2.94
N PHE A 71 11.11 1.07 -2.48
CA PHE A 71 10.11 1.85 -1.79
C PHE A 71 9.58 1.10 -0.56
N PRO A 72 9.12 1.83 0.47
CA PRO A 72 8.45 1.21 1.61
C PRO A 72 7.19 0.45 1.20
N MET A 73 6.83 -0.53 2.00
CA MET A 73 5.64 -1.37 1.82
C MET A 73 4.67 -1.20 2.98
N ILE A 74 3.39 -1.46 2.75
CA ILE A 74 2.40 -1.56 3.83
C ILE A 74 1.98 -3.02 3.99
N THR A 75 2.18 -3.56 5.18
CA THR A 75 1.70 -4.87 5.61
C THR A 75 0.38 -4.72 6.35
N ALA A 76 -0.49 -5.73 6.28
CA ALA A 76 -1.76 -5.72 6.99
C ALA A 76 -2.05 -7.07 7.63
N ILE A 77 -2.41 -7.08 8.91
CA ILE A 77 -2.83 -8.29 9.64
C ILE A 77 -3.77 -7.89 10.77
N GLU A 78 -4.87 -8.62 10.98
CA GLU A 78 -5.79 -8.40 12.12
C GLU A 78 -6.19 -6.91 12.30
N ARG A 79 -6.48 -6.21 11.20
CA ARG A 79 -6.81 -4.76 11.17
C ARG A 79 -5.73 -3.84 11.74
N HIS A 80 -4.49 -4.31 11.74
CA HIS A 80 -3.30 -3.51 12.02
C HIS A 80 -2.48 -3.38 10.75
N TYR A 81 -1.92 -2.19 10.56
CA TYR A 81 -1.20 -1.79 9.37
C TYR A 81 0.21 -1.39 9.74
N GLY A 82 1.19 -2.08 9.16
CA GLY A 82 2.61 -1.83 9.39
C GLY A 82 3.26 -1.22 8.16
N VAL A 83 3.87 -0.05 8.28
CA VAL A 83 4.71 0.52 7.20
C VAL A 83 6.16 0.08 7.42
N VAL A 84 6.66 -0.73 6.50
CA VAL A 84 8.00 -1.32 6.55
C VAL A 84 9.00 -0.39 5.86
N PRO A 85 10.17 -0.11 6.45
CA PRO A 85 11.19 0.72 5.81
C PRO A 85 11.77 0.04 4.57
N TYR A 86 12.24 0.86 3.63
CA TYR A 86 13.15 0.42 2.58
C TYR A 86 14.64 0.57 3.02
N PRO A 87 15.52 -0.39 2.67
CA PRO A 87 15.20 -1.80 2.36
C PRO A 87 14.60 -2.50 3.59
N GLU A 88 13.80 -3.56 3.37
CA GLU A 88 13.18 -4.37 4.43
C GLU A 88 14.25 -5.03 5.31
N ARG A 89 14.81 -4.25 6.24
CA ARG A 89 15.89 -4.64 7.14
C ARG A 89 15.71 -4.05 8.54
N GLY A 90 14.49 -3.61 8.86
CA GLY A 90 14.19 -2.91 10.11
C GLY A 90 12.77 -3.16 10.61
N PRO A 91 12.47 -2.74 11.85
CA PRO A 91 11.12 -2.78 12.39
C PRO A 91 10.19 -1.88 11.56
N ASN A 92 8.88 -2.10 11.69
CA ASN A 92 7.87 -1.18 11.18
C ASN A 92 8.19 0.26 11.60
N LEU A 93 8.25 1.17 10.63
CA LEU A 93 8.36 2.61 10.88
C LEU A 93 7.08 3.18 11.48
N LEU A 94 5.95 2.56 11.18
CA LEU A 94 4.63 2.87 11.71
C LEU A 94 3.86 1.56 11.91
N LEU A 95 3.16 1.45 13.05
CA LEU A 95 2.16 0.42 13.29
C LEU A 95 0.90 1.12 13.79
N THR A 96 -0.20 0.98 13.07
CA THR A 96 -1.45 1.69 13.37
C THR A 96 -2.67 0.83 13.08
N PRO A 97 -3.78 0.97 13.83
CA PRO A 97 -5.07 0.39 13.45
C PRO A 97 -5.81 1.21 12.38
N ASP A 98 -5.30 2.39 12.00
CA ASP A 98 -5.92 3.27 11.01
C ASP A 98 -5.29 3.06 9.61
N PRO A 99 -6.04 2.52 8.63
CA PRO A 99 -5.51 2.29 7.29
C PRO A 99 -5.20 3.60 6.53
N ASP A 100 -5.92 4.69 6.80
CA ASP A 100 -5.71 5.98 6.13
C ASP A 100 -4.39 6.62 6.62
N GLU A 101 -4.04 6.45 7.90
CA GLU A 101 -2.76 6.87 8.47
C GLU A 101 -1.59 6.08 7.85
N ALA A 102 -1.70 4.76 7.77
CA ALA A 102 -0.68 3.91 7.16
C ALA A 102 -0.42 4.26 5.69
N VAL A 103 -1.50 4.46 4.93
CA VAL A 103 -1.46 4.89 3.52
C VAL A 103 -0.76 6.25 3.36
N THR A 104 -1.15 7.23 4.16
CA THR A 104 -0.61 8.60 4.06
C THR A 104 0.88 8.60 4.38
N PHE A 105 1.28 7.91 5.44
CA PHE A 105 2.68 7.84 5.86
C PHE A 105 3.57 7.14 4.82
N ALA A 106 3.12 6.02 4.26
CA ALA A 106 3.86 5.32 3.21
C ALA A 106 4.04 6.19 1.95
N ALA A 107 2.99 6.91 1.55
CA ALA A 107 3.05 7.79 0.38
C ALA A 107 4.02 8.96 0.57
N ASP A 108 4.05 9.57 1.76
CA ASP A 108 4.99 10.65 2.08
C ASP A 108 6.45 10.19 1.99
N LEU A 109 6.75 8.97 2.48
CA LEU A 109 8.09 8.37 2.36
C LEU A 109 8.49 8.15 0.89
N ILE A 110 7.53 7.76 0.04
CA ILE A 110 7.78 7.54 -1.39
C ILE A 110 8.03 8.84 -2.12
N LEU A 111 7.21 9.85 -1.90
CA LEU A 111 7.42 11.17 -2.49
C LEU A 111 8.78 11.75 -2.08
N LYS A 112 9.19 11.55 -0.83
CA LYS A 112 10.54 11.90 -0.40
C LYS A 112 11.60 11.12 -1.17
N ARG A 113 11.42 9.81 -1.34
CA ARG A 113 12.37 8.95 -2.06
C ARG A 113 12.50 9.30 -3.54
N ILE A 114 11.39 9.55 -4.22
CA ILE A 114 11.37 9.99 -5.62
C ILE A 114 12.18 11.28 -5.75
N ARG A 115 11.96 12.26 -4.87
CA ARG A 115 12.74 13.51 -4.86
C ARG A 115 14.24 13.30 -4.63
N GLU A 116 14.63 12.34 -3.79
CA GLU A 116 16.04 11.99 -3.59
C GLU A 116 16.64 11.37 -4.87
N LEU A 117 15.92 10.47 -5.53
CA LEU A 117 16.37 9.83 -6.77
C LEU A 117 16.46 10.83 -7.94
N ASP A 118 15.52 11.77 -8.03
CA ASP A 118 15.48 12.82 -9.06
C ASP A 118 16.50 13.94 -8.80
N GLY A 119 16.87 14.17 -7.54
CA GLY A 119 17.81 15.21 -7.11
C GLY A 119 19.29 14.84 -7.27
N ASP A 120 19.59 13.57 -7.51
CA ASP A 120 20.94 13.03 -7.79
C ASP A 120 21.25 12.93 -9.31
N GLY A 121 20.56 13.72 -10.15
CA GLY A 121 20.71 13.78 -11.62
C GLY A 121 21.63 14.88 -12.14
#